data_AF-A0A1Y5E4Y8-F1
#
_entry.id   AF-A0A1Y5E4Y8-F1
#
_cell.length_a   1.000
_cell.length_b   1.000
_cell.length_c   1.000
_cell.angle_alpha   90.00
_cell.angle_beta   90.00
_cell.angle_gamma   90.00
#
_symmetry.space_group_name_H-M   'P 1'
#
loop_
_entity.id
_entity.type
_entity.pdbx_description
1 polymer ?
#
loop_
_entity_poly.entity_id
_entity_poly.type
_entity_poly.pdbx_seq_one_letter_code
_entity_poly.pdbx_strand_id
1 'polypeptide(L)'
;MNRLEELTDRTNGPTLLAFDFPFGYPAGSNLGGGRDAGAILAKLLQSDEQDSNNRFEVADLLNTRFSKTGGPFWGCPSAKLLPNLTPTKPPFNYTGFNEWRRVEHLLRGQAHRIMNVWQLLGQGSVGSQTLTGLAELYNFATSSSRKKPVRFWPFETHWDEELSDIVLAEVWPSLSKYDDIDHPIKDARQVSACLNSLWDHNTSGTIKSLFAAPAYLDTAVEQDVRMQEGWILGVTGSNAN
;
A
#
# COMPACT_ATOMS: atom_id res chain seq x y z
N MET A 1 0.89 17.32 0.19
CA MET A 1 0.35 17.39 1.58
C MET A 1 -0.97 18.16 1.76
N ASN A 2 -1.11 19.40 1.27
CA ASN A 2 -2.29 20.27 1.57
C ASN A 2 -3.68 19.65 1.31
N ARG A 3 -3.83 18.77 0.32
CA ARG A 3 -5.15 18.22 -0.05
C ARG A 3 -5.69 17.22 0.98
N LEU A 4 -4.86 16.36 1.55
CA LEU A 4 -5.31 15.39 2.56
C LEU A 4 -5.74 16.10 3.84
N GLU A 5 -4.98 17.12 4.26
CA GLU A 5 -5.35 17.99 5.38
C GLU A 5 -6.70 18.66 5.12
N GLU A 6 -6.89 19.30 3.96
CA GLU A 6 -8.15 19.94 3.60
C GLU A 6 -9.35 18.98 3.64
N LEU A 7 -9.23 17.78 3.06
CA LEU A 7 -10.30 16.79 3.03
C LEU A 7 -10.69 16.33 4.44
N THR A 8 -9.70 16.09 5.28
CA THR A 8 -9.94 15.59 6.63
C THR A 8 -10.43 16.66 7.60
N ASP A 9 -10.02 17.92 7.42
CA ASP A 9 -10.47 19.06 8.21
C ASP A 9 -11.93 19.43 7.96
N ARG A 10 -12.44 19.12 6.77
CA ARG A 10 -13.85 19.31 6.39
C ARG A 10 -14.77 18.20 6.88
N THR A 11 -14.21 17.12 7.41
CA THR A 11 -14.97 15.92 7.79
C THR A 11 -15.13 15.84 9.31
N ASN A 12 -16.37 15.74 9.78
CA ASN A 12 -16.65 15.47 11.20
C ASN A 12 -16.70 13.96 11.45
N GLY A 13 -16.18 13.51 12.60
CA GLY A 13 -16.17 12.08 12.98
C GLY A 13 -15.02 11.26 12.37
N PRO A 14 -15.10 9.91 12.46
CA PRO A 14 -14.13 8.99 11.87
C PRO A 14 -14.01 9.19 10.35
N THR A 15 -12.85 8.93 9.78
CA THR A 15 -12.60 9.16 8.34
C THR A 15 -11.74 8.05 7.76
N LEU A 16 -12.18 7.41 6.69
CA LEU A 16 -11.36 6.49 5.90
C LEU A 16 -10.71 7.24 4.73
N LEU A 17 -9.40 7.14 4.59
CA LEU A 17 -8.64 7.49 3.40
C LEU A 17 -8.08 6.21 2.78
N ALA A 18 -8.51 5.89 1.57
CA ALA A 18 -8.16 4.67 0.87
C ALA A 18 -7.17 4.94 -0.27
N PHE A 19 -6.15 4.08 -0.42
CA PHE A 19 -5.06 4.27 -1.38
C PHE A 19 -4.77 2.98 -2.16
N ASP A 20 -4.52 3.14 -3.47
CA ASP A 20 -4.19 2.05 -4.40
C ASP A 20 -2.67 1.82 -4.48
N PHE A 21 -2.06 1.47 -3.35
CA PHE A 21 -0.70 0.95 -3.28
C PHE A 21 -0.48 0.14 -1.99
N PRO A 22 0.44 -0.85 -2.01
CA PRO A 22 0.83 -1.62 -0.83
C PRO A 22 1.23 -0.77 0.37
N PHE A 23 0.64 -1.07 1.53
CA PHE A 23 1.01 -0.42 2.80
C PHE A 23 2.16 -1.11 3.54
N GLY A 24 2.66 -2.24 3.04
CA GLY A 24 3.78 -2.93 3.63
C GLY A 24 4.56 -3.75 2.62
N TYR A 25 5.64 -4.35 3.12
CA TYR A 25 6.53 -5.22 2.37
C TYR A 25 6.37 -6.67 2.86
N PRO A 26 6.70 -7.68 2.03
CA PRO A 26 6.63 -9.08 2.44
C PRO A 26 7.33 -9.33 3.79
N ALA A 27 6.71 -10.15 4.64
CA ALA A 27 7.22 -10.47 5.96
C ALA A 27 8.61 -11.10 5.86
N GLY A 28 9.51 -10.67 6.74
CA GLY A 28 10.93 -11.06 6.71
C GLY A 28 11.82 -10.20 5.81
N SER A 29 11.26 -9.27 5.03
CA SER A 29 12.06 -8.31 4.24
C SER A 29 12.78 -7.26 5.10
N ASN A 30 12.40 -7.13 6.38
CA ASN A 30 12.89 -6.11 7.32
C ASN A 30 12.64 -4.65 6.87
N LEU A 31 11.72 -4.42 5.92
CA LEU A 31 11.22 -3.08 5.57
C LEU A 31 9.94 -2.71 6.33
N GLY A 32 9.20 -3.70 6.84
CA GLY A 32 7.97 -3.50 7.62
C GLY A 32 6.81 -2.95 6.78
N GLY A 33 5.91 -2.24 7.43
CA GLY A 33 4.78 -1.58 6.79
C GLY A 33 4.24 -0.41 7.63
N GLY A 34 3.15 0.19 7.16
CA GLY A 34 2.46 1.29 7.83
C GLY A 34 3.39 2.45 8.18
N ARG A 35 3.29 2.92 9.43
CA ARG A 35 4.09 4.05 9.91
C ARG A 35 5.59 3.78 9.89
N ASP A 36 6.02 2.58 10.25
CA ASP A 36 7.45 2.25 10.39
C ASP A 36 8.15 2.29 9.03
N ALA A 37 7.55 1.67 8.01
CA ALA A 37 8.04 1.76 6.65
C ALA A 37 8.00 3.21 6.14
N GLY A 38 6.90 3.92 6.39
CA GLY A 38 6.75 5.33 6.04
C GLY A 38 7.83 6.22 6.65
N ALA A 39 8.22 6.00 7.91
CA ALA A 39 9.25 6.77 8.60
C ALA A 39 10.64 6.58 7.95
N ILE A 40 10.97 5.33 7.61
CA ILE A 40 12.22 5.01 6.89
C ILE A 40 12.24 5.72 5.54
N LEU A 41 11.13 5.65 4.80
CA LEU A 41 11.04 6.19 3.45
C LEU A 41 11.05 7.72 3.45
N ALA A 42 10.31 8.37 4.35
CA ALA A 42 10.30 9.83 4.49
C ALA A 42 11.68 10.41 4.83
N LYS A 43 12.54 9.63 5.50
CA LYS A 43 13.93 10.05 5.78
C LYS A 43 14.85 9.95 4.55
N LEU A 44 14.59 9.03 3.64
CA LEU A 44 15.46 8.74 2.49
C LEU A 44 15.00 9.46 1.21
N LEU A 45 13.69 9.62 1.05
CA LEU A 45 13.09 10.26 -0.11
C LEU A 45 13.25 11.78 -0.05
N GLN A 46 13.61 12.32 -1.21
CA GLN A 46 13.69 13.74 -1.48
C GLN A 46 12.89 13.98 -2.75
N SER A 47 11.97 14.95 -2.68
CA SER A 47 11.18 15.42 -3.81
C SER A 47 11.34 16.92 -3.98
N ASP A 48 11.28 17.39 -5.22
CA ASP A 48 11.22 18.83 -5.52
C ASP A 48 9.79 19.30 -5.78
N GLU A 49 9.64 20.59 -6.04
CA GLU A 49 8.34 21.23 -6.33
C GLU A 49 7.76 20.82 -7.69
N GLN A 50 8.52 20.09 -8.53
CA GLN A 50 8.11 19.59 -9.84
C GLN A 50 7.80 18.09 -9.81
N ASP A 51 7.58 17.52 -8.62
CA ASP A 51 7.34 16.08 -8.38
C ASP A 51 8.48 15.15 -8.84
N SER A 52 9.65 15.70 -9.16
CA SER A 52 10.85 14.90 -9.34
C SER A 52 11.28 14.36 -7.98
N ASN A 53 11.83 13.15 -7.96
CA ASN A 53 12.28 12.53 -6.72
C ASN A 53 13.42 11.54 -6.95
N ASN A 54 14.11 11.23 -5.85
CA ASN A 54 15.24 10.30 -5.80
C ASN A 54 14.83 8.83 -5.55
N ARG A 55 13.61 8.41 -5.93
CA ARG A 55 13.09 7.07 -5.57
C ARG A 55 13.94 5.90 -6.09
N PHE A 56 14.62 6.08 -7.23
CA PHE A 56 15.51 5.05 -7.77
C PHE A 56 16.77 4.91 -6.91
N GLU A 57 17.32 6.03 -6.46
CA GLU A 57 18.47 6.11 -5.56
C GLU A 57 18.12 5.53 -4.18
N VAL A 58 16.90 5.79 -3.68
CA VAL A 58 16.39 5.16 -2.45
C VAL A 58 16.27 3.64 -2.62
N ALA A 59 15.70 3.17 -3.72
CA ALA A 59 15.57 1.74 -3.97
C ALA A 59 16.91 1.03 -4.12
N ASP A 60 17.88 1.66 -4.80
CA ASP A 60 19.26 1.16 -4.88
C ASP A 60 19.89 1.00 -3.49
N LEU A 61 19.75 2.02 -2.65
CA LEU A 61 20.22 1.98 -1.26
C LEU A 61 19.53 0.86 -0.47
N LEU A 62 18.21 0.70 -0.59
CA LEU A 62 17.48 -0.36 0.10
C LEU A 62 17.91 -1.75 -0.39
N ASN A 63 18.17 -1.93 -1.68
CA ASN A 63 18.65 -3.19 -2.27
C ASN A 63 19.95 -3.69 -1.62
N THR A 64 20.83 -2.79 -1.15
CA THR A 64 22.07 -3.17 -0.44
C THR A 64 21.84 -3.99 0.83
N ARG A 65 20.63 -3.91 1.42
CA ARG A 65 20.26 -4.64 2.63
C ARG A 65 19.92 -6.11 2.37
N PHE A 66 19.62 -6.46 1.13
CA PHE A 66 19.11 -7.77 0.75
C PHE A 66 20.16 -8.64 0.09
N SER A 67 20.91 -8.09 -0.87
CA SER A 67 21.97 -8.83 -1.54
C SER A 67 23.06 -7.92 -2.07
N LYS A 68 24.22 -8.52 -2.36
CA LYS A 68 25.31 -7.86 -3.09
C LYS A 68 25.09 -7.85 -4.61
N THR A 69 24.07 -8.53 -5.10
CA THR A 69 23.81 -8.74 -6.55
C THR A 69 22.66 -7.88 -7.09
N GLY A 70 22.09 -7.00 -6.26
CA GLY A 70 20.97 -6.13 -6.60
C GLY A 70 19.59 -6.73 -6.31
N GLY A 71 18.56 -5.88 -6.39
CA GLY A 71 17.18 -6.21 -5.99
C GLY A 71 16.95 -6.28 -4.48
N PRO A 72 15.70 -6.50 -4.03
CA PRO A 72 14.55 -6.96 -4.80
C PRO A 72 13.89 -5.88 -5.65
N PHE A 73 14.09 -4.59 -5.35
CA PHE A 73 13.56 -3.51 -6.19
C PHE A 73 14.22 -3.51 -7.58
N TRP A 74 13.43 -3.19 -8.60
CA TRP A 74 13.89 -3.17 -10.00
C TRP A 74 13.08 -2.20 -10.86
N GLY A 75 13.58 -1.91 -12.05
CA GLY A 75 12.95 -1.01 -13.01
C GLY A 75 13.48 0.41 -12.86
N CYS A 76 14.45 0.80 -13.68
CA CYS A 76 14.95 2.16 -13.74
C CYS A 76 15.17 2.56 -15.21
N PRO A 77 15.14 3.88 -15.53
CA PRO A 77 15.51 4.35 -16.85
C PRO A 77 16.95 3.93 -17.16
N SER A 78 17.25 3.62 -18.43
CA SER A 78 18.62 3.29 -18.86
C SER A 78 19.64 4.39 -18.58
N ALA A 79 19.21 5.64 -18.49
CA ALA A 79 20.04 6.77 -18.09
C ALA A 79 20.35 6.83 -16.57
N LYS A 80 19.66 6.04 -15.75
CA LYS A 80 19.80 5.95 -14.28
C LYS A 80 20.16 4.52 -13.85
N LEU A 81 21.20 3.95 -14.46
CA LEU A 81 21.76 2.69 -13.96
C LEU A 81 22.45 2.94 -12.62
N LEU A 82 22.02 2.21 -11.59
CA LEU A 82 22.60 2.25 -10.26
C LEU A 82 23.14 0.86 -9.90
N PRO A 83 24.14 0.74 -9.00
CA PRO A 83 24.88 -0.50 -8.80
C PRO A 83 24.02 -1.71 -8.39
N ASN A 84 22.95 -1.47 -7.64
CA ASN A 84 22.07 -2.48 -7.05
C ASN A 84 20.64 -2.43 -7.63
N LEU A 85 20.34 -1.53 -8.56
CA LEU A 85 19.04 -1.38 -9.20
C LEU A 85 19.11 -1.72 -10.68
N THR A 86 18.52 -2.85 -11.05
CA THR A 86 18.51 -3.34 -12.42
C THR A 86 17.31 -2.78 -13.20
N PRO A 87 17.45 -2.54 -14.52
CA PRO A 87 16.35 -2.01 -15.35
C PRO A 87 15.23 -3.04 -15.58
N THR A 88 15.54 -4.33 -15.44
CA THR A 88 14.62 -5.46 -15.61
C THR A 88 14.60 -6.32 -14.37
N LYS A 89 13.50 -7.03 -14.14
CA LYS A 89 13.31 -7.91 -12.99
C LYS A 89 14.49 -8.90 -12.82
N PRO A 90 15.23 -8.86 -11.70
CA PRO A 90 16.23 -9.87 -11.39
C PRO A 90 15.57 -11.17 -10.92
N PRO A 91 16.28 -12.31 -10.95
CA PRO A 91 15.83 -13.51 -10.27
C PRO A 91 15.59 -13.23 -8.78
N PHE A 92 14.50 -13.75 -8.24
CA PHE A 92 14.17 -13.59 -6.82
C PHE A 92 14.79 -14.73 -6.01
N ASN A 93 16.02 -14.53 -5.54
CA ASN A 93 16.84 -15.54 -4.86
C ASN A 93 17.17 -15.13 -3.42
N TYR A 94 16.18 -14.71 -2.64
CA TYR A 94 16.37 -14.28 -1.25
C TYR A 94 15.95 -15.37 -0.27
N THR A 95 16.80 -15.62 0.72
CA THR A 95 16.46 -16.48 1.85
C THR A 95 15.89 -15.62 2.98
N GLY A 96 14.68 -15.89 3.42
CA GLY A 96 14.08 -15.24 4.60
C GLY A 96 12.79 -14.46 4.33
N PHE A 97 12.42 -14.20 3.07
CA PHE A 97 11.12 -13.62 2.72
C PHE A 97 10.67 -14.03 1.32
N ASN A 98 9.37 -13.86 1.06
CA ASN A 98 8.76 -14.16 -0.23
C ASN A 98 8.74 -12.94 -1.16
N GLU A 99 8.62 -13.18 -2.46
CA GLU A 99 8.47 -12.08 -3.44
C GLU A 99 7.15 -11.33 -3.26
N TRP A 100 6.08 -12.05 -2.90
CA TRP A 100 4.73 -11.54 -2.83
C TRP A 100 4.29 -11.47 -1.37
N ARG A 101 3.51 -10.44 -1.03
CA ARG A 101 2.77 -10.45 0.25
C ARG A 101 1.72 -11.56 0.21
N ARG A 102 1.26 -11.99 1.38
CA ARG A 102 0.25 -13.05 1.51
C ARG A 102 -1.06 -12.69 0.81
N VAL A 103 -1.51 -11.44 0.95
CA VAL A 103 -2.72 -10.96 0.25
C VAL A 103 -2.57 -10.99 -1.27
N GLU A 104 -1.40 -10.64 -1.78
CA GLU A 104 -1.12 -10.67 -3.21
C GLU A 104 -1.05 -12.11 -3.74
N HIS A 105 -0.44 -13.02 -2.98
CA HIS A 105 -0.40 -14.44 -3.32
C HIS A 105 -1.81 -15.05 -3.37
N LEU A 106 -2.67 -14.70 -2.41
CA LEU A 106 -4.08 -15.09 -2.41
C LEU A 106 -4.80 -14.62 -3.68
N LEU A 107 -4.71 -13.32 -3.99
CA LEU A 107 -5.37 -12.72 -5.15
C LEU A 107 -4.87 -13.35 -6.46
N ARG A 108 -3.55 -13.61 -6.58
CA ARG A 108 -3.00 -14.34 -7.74
C ARG A 108 -3.56 -15.75 -7.86
N GLY A 109 -3.76 -16.44 -6.74
CA GLY A 109 -4.44 -17.75 -6.70
C GLY A 109 -5.90 -17.70 -7.19
N GLN A 110 -6.54 -16.53 -7.07
CA GLN A 110 -7.88 -16.23 -7.60
C GLN A 110 -7.83 -15.66 -9.04
N ALA A 111 -6.71 -15.84 -9.75
CA ALA A 111 -6.48 -15.36 -11.11
C ALA A 111 -6.48 -13.82 -11.28
N HIS A 112 -6.37 -13.06 -10.19
CA HIS A 112 -6.18 -11.62 -10.26
C HIS A 112 -4.76 -11.25 -10.73
N ARG A 113 -4.66 -10.19 -11.52
CA ARG A 113 -3.40 -9.66 -12.06
C ARG A 113 -2.83 -8.54 -11.18
N ILE A 114 -2.64 -8.81 -9.89
CA ILE A 114 -2.00 -7.88 -8.97
C ILE A 114 -0.47 -7.85 -9.18
N MET A 115 0.12 -6.67 -9.01
CA MET A 115 1.56 -6.43 -9.12
C MET A 115 2.20 -6.43 -7.73
N ASN A 116 3.47 -6.80 -7.63
CA ASN A 116 4.19 -6.75 -6.36
C ASN A 116 4.81 -5.37 -6.11
N VAL A 117 5.23 -5.17 -4.86
CA VAL A 117 5.80 -3.92 -4.34
C VAL A 117 7.22 -3.60 -4.87
N TRP A 118 7.82 -4.43 -5.72
CA TRP A 118 9.23 -4.30 -6.09
C TRP A 118 9.50 -3.54 -7.39
N GLN A 119 8.50 -3.42 -8.27
CA GLN A 119 8.67 -2.78 -9.59
C GLN A 119 8.52 -1.25 -9.51
N LEU A 120 9.52 -0.51 -9.96
CA LEU A 120 9.56 0.95 -9.89
C LEU A 120 9.24 1.66 -11.21
N LEU A 121 9.36 0.99 -12.36
CA LEU A 121 9.15 1.62 -13.67
C LEU A 121 8.35 0.72 -14.62
N GLY A 122 7.56 1.35 -15.49
CA GLY A 122 6.74 0.68 -16.50
C GLY A 122 5.32 0.44 -16.04
N GLN A 123 4.61 -0.44 -16.75
CA GLN A 123 3.26 -0.86 -16.38
C GLN A 123 3.30 -1.60 -15.05
N GLY A 124 2.57 -1.12 -14.04
CA GLY A 124 2.59 -1.69 -12.70
C GLY A 124 3.77 -1.22 -11.84
N SER A 125 4.18 0.05 -11.94
CA SER A 125 5.20 0.68 -11.09
C SER A 125 4.76 0.86 -9.62
N VAL A 126 4.19 -0.19 -9.04
CA VAL A 126 3.61 -0.22 -7.70
C VAL A 126 4.66 0.07 -6.63
N GLY A 127 5.89 -0.41 -6.81
CA GLY A 127 6.98 -0.08 -5.90
C GLY A 127 7.29 1.42 -5.85
N SER A 128 7.24 2.13 -6.99
CA SER A 128 7.39 3.60 -6.97
C SER A 128 6.26 4.27 -6.18
N GLN A 129 5.02 3.82 -6.37
CA GLN A 129 3.85 4.35 -5.66
C GLN A 129 3.95 4.07 -4.15
N THR A 130 4.37 2.86 -3.75
CA THR A 130 4.58 2.52 -2.34
C THR A 130 5.69 3.35 -1.70
N LEU A 131 6.84 3.50 -2.36
CA LEU A 131 7.95 4.30 -1.84
C LEU A 131 7.49 5.74 -1.56
N THR A 132 6.94 6.41 -2.56
CA THR A 132 6.54 7.82 -2.44
C THR A 132 5.29 7.99 -1.58
N GLY A 133 4.33 7.07 -1.72
CA GLY A 133 3.06 7.09 -1.00
C GLY A 133 3.23 6.92 0.49
N LEU A 134 3.96 5.90 0.94
CA LEU A 134 4.20 5.69 2.38
C LEU A 134 4.97 6.84 3.03
N ALA A 135 5.94 7.44 2.32
CA ALA A 135 6.64 8.63 2.81
C ALA A 135 5.69 9.83 2.99
N GLU A 136 4.84 10.11 2.01
CA GLU A 136 3.86 11.19 2.09
C GLU A 136 2.81 10.93 3.18
N LEU A 137 2.34 9.68 3.32
CA LEU A 137 1.40 9.30 4.37
C LEU A 137 2.03 9.41 5.76
N TYR A 138 3.31 9.09 5.91
CA TYR A 138 4.02 9.32 7.17
C TYR A 138 4.06 10.81 7.51
N ASN A 139 4.50 11.66 6.57
CA ASN A 139 4.57 13.10 6.78
C ASN A 139 3.20 13.68 7.15
N PHE A 140 2.15 13.25 6.44
CA PHE A 140 0.77 13.61 6.76
C PHE A 140 0.36 13.17 8.17
N ALA A 141 0.68 11.93 8.55
CA ALA A 141 0.32 11.37 9.86
C ALA A 141 1.08 12.01 11.02
N THR A 142 2.27 12.60 10.78
CA THR A 142 3.10 13.27 11.79
C THR A 142 3.03 14.80 11.74
N SER A 143 2.25 15.36 10.81
CA SER A 143 2.10 16.82 10.66
C SER A 143 1.51 17.43 11.94
N SER A 144 2.11 18.52 12.43
CA SER A 144 1.68 19.19 13.66
C SER A 144 0.37 19.98 13.48
N SER A 145 -0.07 20.23 12.25
CA SER A 145 -1.36 20.88 11.94
C SER A 145 -2.57 19.95 12.15
N ARG A 146 -2.33 18.66 12.40
CA ARG A 146 -3.36 17.63 12.49
C ARG A 146 -4.25 17.79 13.72
N LYS A 147 -5.56 17.81 13.48
CA LYS A 147 -6.59 17.87 14.54
C LYS A 147 -7.01 16.51 15.09
N LYS A 148 -6.75 15.43 14.34
CA LYS A 148 -7.14 14.06 14.68
C LYS A 148 -5.95 13.11 14.51
N PRO A 149 -5.84 12.07 15.35
CA PRO A 149 -4.89 10.99 15.12
C PRO A 149 -5.09 10.36 13.74
N VAL A 150 -4.00 9.87 13.16
CA VAL A 150 -4.00 9.14 11.89
C VAL A 150 -3.45 7.76 12.16
N ARG A 151 -4.19 6.72 11.77
CA ARG A 151 -3.84 5.32 11.96
C ARG A 151 -3.66 4.59 10.65
N PHE A 152 -2.59 3.82 10.53
CA PHE A 152 -2.37 2.91 9.41
C PHE A 152 -3.04 1.57 9.70
N TRP A 153 -4.08 1.22 8.95
CA TRP A 153 -4.68 -0.12 9.03
C TRP A 153 -3.83 -1.13 8.25
N PRO A 154 -3.70 -2.39 8.71
CA PRO A 154 -4.19 -2.94 9.99
C PRO A 154 -3.23 -2.72 11.18
N PHE A 155 -2.07 -2.13 10.94
CA PHE A 155 -0.93 -2.04 11.86
C PHE A 155 -1.27 -1.40 13.21
N GLU A 156 -1.91 -0.23 13.17
CA GLU A 156 -2.18 0.61 14.35
C GLU A 156 -3.63 0.53 14.80
N THR A 157 -4.46 -0.17 14.04
CA THR A 157 -5.90 -0.30 14.32
C THR A 157 -6.27 -1.65 14.93
N HIS A 158 -5.30 -2.57 15.02
CA HIS A 158 -5.54 -3.98 15.36
C HIS A 158 -6.70 -4.54 14.55
N TRP A 159 -6.58 -4.44 13.22
CA TRP A 159 -7.68 -4.72 12.28
C TRP A 159 -8.87 -3.78 12.49
N ASP A 160 -10.00 -4.28 12.98
CA ASP A 160 -11.26 -3.55 13.10
C ASP A 160 -11.51 -2.98 14.51
N GLU A 161 -10.53 -3.02 15.41
CA GLU A 161 -10.70 -2.59 16.79
C GLU A 161 -10.68 -1.05 16.95
N GLU A 162 -9.68 -0.36 16.39
CA GLU A 162 -9.48 1.09 16.59
C GLU A 162 -9.73 1.91 15.32
N LEU A 163 -11.01 2.08 14.96
CA LEU A 163 -11.47 2.76 13.74
C LEU A 163 -12.10 4.15 13.97
N SER A 164 -11.99 4.73 15.17
CA SER A 164 -12.62 6.01 15.51
C SER A 164 -11.90 7.26 14.96
N ASP A 165 -10.66 7.08 14.51
CA ASP A 165 -9.76 8.14 14.07
C ASP A 165 -9.80 8.35 12.54
N ILE A 166 -8.77 8.98 11.99
CA ILE A 166 -8.52 8.91 10.55
C ILE A 166 -7.78 7.62 10.26
N VAL A 167 -8.39 6.72 9.51
CA VAL A 167 -7.82 5.44 9.12
C VAL A 167 -7.31 5.54 7.69
N LEU A 168 -6.03 5.27 7.49
CA LEU A 168 -5.43 5.05 6.19
C LEU A 168 -5.51 3.56 5.89
N ALA A 169 -6.06 3.18 4.74
CA ALA A 169 -6.11 1.78 4.32
C ALA A 169 -5.68 1.60 2.86
N GLU A 170 -5.05 0.46 2.60
CA GLU A 170 -4.81 -0.02 1.25
C GLU A 170 -6.11 -0.60 0.67
N VAL A 171 -6.41 -0.21 -0.57
CA VAL A 171 -7.47 -0.78 -1.40
C VAL A 171 -6.88 -1.25 -2.72
N TRP A 172 -7.59 -2.13 -3.41
CA TRP A 172 -7.28 -2.47 -4.79
C TRP A 172 -8.55 -2.29 -5.64
N PRO A 173 -8.75 -1.13 -6.30
CA PRO A 173 -10.01 -0.75 -6.93
C PRO A 173 -10.51 -1.74 -8.00
N SER A 174 -9.60 -2.54 -8.57
CA SER A 174 -9.94 -3.59 -9.53
C SER A 174 -10.80 -4.73 -8.95
N LEU A 175 -10.97 -4.81 -7.62
CA LEU A 175 -11.88 -5.76 -6.97
C LEU A 175 -13.36 -5.41 -7.17
N SER A 176 -13.69 -4.13 -7.36
CA SER A 176 -15.08 -3.70 -7.53
C SER A 176 -15.56 -3.98 -8.95
N LYS A 177 -16.85 -4.33 -9.12
CA LYS A 177 -17.47 -4.40 -10.45
C LYS A 177 -17.67 -2.97 -10.98
N TYR A 178 -17.01 -2.62 -12.08
CA TYR A 178 -16.96 -1.26 -12.62
C TYR A 178 -17.52 -1.13 -14.05
N ASP A 179 -18.05 -2.22 -14.61
CA ASP A 179 -18.53 -2.26 -16.00
C ASP A 179 -19.69 -1.29 -16.26
N ASP A 180 -20.52 -1.06 -15.24
CA ASP A 180 -21.70 -0.18 -15.31
C ASP A 180 -21.40 1.30 -15.05
N ILE A 181 -20.16 1.66 -14.70
CA ILE A 181 -19.77 3.06 -14.47
C ILE A 181 -19.45 3.72 -15.81
N ASP A 182 -20.22 4.73 -16.20
CA ASP A 182 -19.97 5.49 -17.42
C ASP A 182 -18.84 6.52 -17.22
N HIS A 183 -17.64 6.18 -17.69
CA HIS A 183 -16.51 7.09 -17.75
C HIS A 183 -15.47 6.61 -18.79
N PRO A 184 -14.86 7.51 -19.59
CA PRO A 184 -13.94 7.11 -20.67
C PRO A 184 -12.62 6.50 -20.17
N ILE A 185 -12.19 6.87 -18.96
CA ILE A 185 -10.96 6.37 -18.34
C ILE A 185 -11.28 5.16 -17.46
N LYS A 186 -10.67 4.00 -17.76
CA LYS A 186 -10.84 2.75 -17.00
C LYS A 186 -10.55 2.94 -15.51
N ASP A 187 -9.41 3.53 -15.17
CA ASP A 187 -8.99 3.68 -13.77
C ASP A 187 -9.98 4.54 -12.97
N ALA A 188 -10.56 5.58 -13.59
CA ALA A 188 -11.61 6.37 -12.96
C ALA A 188 -12.90 5.57 -12.71
N ARG A 189 -13.26 4.62 -13.60
CA ARG A 189 -14.37 3.68 -13.35
C ARG A 189 -14.09 2.80 -12.14
N GLN A 190 -12.87 2.25 -12.05
CA GLN A 190 -12.46 1.40 -10.94
C GLN A 190 -12.47 2.15 -9.60
N VAL A 191 -11.90 3.35 -9.56
CA VAL A 191 -11.91 4.20 -8.35
C VAL A 191 -13.34 4.57 -7.94
N SER A 192 -14.19 4.92 -8.90
CA SER A 192 -15.60 5.26 -8.62
C SER A 192 -16.38 4.07 -8.08
N ALA A 193 -16.21 2.88 -8.68
CA ALA A 193 -16.86 1.67 -8.21
C ALA A 193 -16.39 1.28 -6.79
N CYS A 194 -15.09 1.40 -6.52
CA CYS A 194 -14.53 1.18 -5.19
C CYS A 194 -15.11 2.16 -4.16
N LEU A 195 -15.21 3.44 -4.52
CA LEU A 195 -15.81 4.45 -3.64
C LEU A 195 -17.29 4.15 -3.36
N ASN A 196 -18.07 3.81 -4.39
CA ASN A 196 -19.47 3.44 -4.23
C ASN A 196 -19.63 2.24 -3.30
N SER A 197 -18.84 1.18 -3.49
CA SER A 197 -18.86 0.00 -2.62
C SER A 197 -18.54 0.35 -1.16
N LEU A 198 -17.50 1.15 -0.91
CA LEU A 198 -17.17 1.60 0.45
C LEU A 198 -18.28 2.46 1.07
N TRP A 199 -18.92 3.31 0.26
CA TRP A 199 -20.03 4.15 0.70
C TRP A 199 -21.29 3.35 1.04
N ASP A 200 -21.60 2.32 0.25
CA ASP A 200 -22.71 1.40 0.50
C ASP A 200 -22.48 0.61 1.79
N HIS A 201 -21.26 0.13 2.01
CA HIS A 201 -20.88 -0.50 3.28
C HIS A 201 -20.98 0.47 4.46
N ASN A 202 -20.60 1.74 4.28
CA ASN A 202 -20.69 2.75 5.33
C ASN A 202 -22.15 3.06 5.70
N THR A 203 -22.99 3.31 4.69
CA THR A 203 -24.40 3.66 4.88
C THR A 203 -25.25 2.50 5.37
N SER A 204 -24.90 1.26 5.03
CA SER A 204 -25.54 0.04 5.55
C SER A 204 -25.02 -0.40 6.93
N GLY A 205 -24.02 0.29 7.49
CA GLY A 205 -23.41 -0.06 8.79
C GLY A 205 -22.54 -1.31 8.78
N THR A 206 -22.14 -1.80 7.60
CA THR A 206 -21.34 -3.03 7.44
C THR A 206 -19.85 -2.76 7.20
N ILE A 207 -19.44 -1.49 7.06
CA ILE A 207 -18.06 -1.09 6.76
C ILE A 207 -17.02 -1.65 7.73
N LYS A 208 -17.36 -1.79 9.02
CA LYS A 208 -16.45 -2.36 10.02
C LYS A 208 -15.95 -3.76 9.62
N SER A 209 -16.82 -4.58 9.02
CA SER A 209 -16.47 -5.94 8.60
C SER A 209 -15.38 -6.00 7.53
N LEU A 210 -15.22 -4.94 6.72
CA LEU A 210 -14.17 -4.88 5.71
C LEU A 210 -12.76 -4.76 6.30
N PHE A 211 -12.66 -4.25 7.54
CA PHE A 211 -11.40 -4.05 8.26
C PHE A 211 -11.00 -5.26 9.10
N ALA A 212 -11.86 -6.29 9.21
CA ALA A 212 -11.61 -7.44 10.08
C ALA A 212 -10.50 -8.34 9.52
N ALA A 213 -9.75 -8.98 10.42
CA ALA A 213 -8.80 -10.03 10.06
C ALA A 213 -9.53 -11.17 9.33
N PRO A 214 -9.01 -11.67 8.19
CA PRO A 214 -9.59 -12.84 7.57
C PRO A 214 -9.53 -14.05 8.50
N ALA A 215 -10.69 -14.69 8.74
CA ALA A 215 -10.83 -15.77 9.73
C ALA A 215 -9.97 -17.02 9.49
N TYR A 216 -9.40 -17.17 8.29
CA TYR A 216 -8.53 -18.29 7.94
C TYR A 216 -7.05 -18.06 8.27
N LEU A 217 -6.66 -16.83 8.64
CA LEU A 217 -5.30 -16.56 9.09
C LEU A 217 -5.11 -17.17 10.49
N ASP A 218 -4.08 -17.99 10.67
CA ASP A 218 -3.66 -18.38 12.01
C ASP A 218 -3.03 -17.18 12.76
N THR A 219 -2.92 -17.30 14.08
CA THR A 219 -2.46 -16.19 14.94
C THR A 219 -1.06 -15.70 14.59
N ALA A 220 -0.12 -16.58 14.21
CA ALA A 220 1.23 -16.18 13.88
C ALA A 220 1.27 -15.42 12.54
N VAL A 221 0.51 -15.91 11.55
CA VAL A 221 0.37 -15.28 10.25
C VAL A 221 -0.37 -13.94 10.34
N GLU A 222 -1.43 -13.86 11.12
CA GLU A 222 -2.13 -12.60 11.41
C GLU A 222 -1.17 -11.57 11.99
N GLN A 223 -0.36 -11.98 12.98
CA GLN A 223 0.63 -11.10 13.60
C GLN A 223 1.67 -10.62 12.59
N ASP A 224 2.18 -11.49 11.71
CA ASP A 224 3.10 -11.08 10.63
C ASP A 224 2.46 -10.05 9.69
N VAL A 225 1.20 -10.26 9.31
CA VAL A 225 0.45 -9.33 8.46
C VAL A 225 0.29 -7.98 9.15
N ARG A 226 -0.15 -7.98 10.40
CA ARG A 226 -0.38 -6.75 11.17
C ARG A 226 0.91 -6.00 11.49
N MET A 227 2.04 -6.68 11.61
CA MET A 227 3.32 -6.05 11.96
C MET A 227 4.17 -5.68 10.73
N GLN A 228 3.96 -6.32 9.58
CA GLN A 228 4.88 -6.20 8.44
C GLN A 228 4.18 -5.97 7.10
N GLU A 229 3.28 -6.86 6.68
CA GLU A 229 2.81 -6.86 5.28
C GLU A 229 1.67 -5.89 4.99
N GLY A 230 0.80 -5.67 5.97
CA GLY A 230 -0.51 -5.08 5.75
C GLY A 230 -1.44 -5.98 4.93
N TRP A 231 -2.62 -5.47 4.61
CA TRP A 231 -3.66 -6.19 3.90
C TRP A 231 -4.39 -5.28 2.91
N ILE A 232 -5.21 -5.85 2.03
CA ILE A 232 -6.09 -5.09 1.12
C ILE A 232 -7.50 -5.12 1.71
N LEU A 233 -8.08 -3.94 1.93
CA LEU A 233 -9.38 -3.79 2.58
C LEU A 233 -10.47 -4.58 1.83
N GLY A 234 -11.28 -5.33 2.57
CA GLY A 234 -12.36 -6.16 2.02
C GLY A 234 -11.92 -7.49 1.42
N VAL A 235 -10.62 -7.79 1.32
CA VAL A 235 -10.15 -9.11 0.87
C VAL A 235 -10.31 -10.12 2.00
N THR A 236 -11.38 -10.92 1.93
CA THR A 236 -11.59 -12.07 2.80
C THR A 236 -11.39 -13.32 1.96
N GLY A 237 -10.69 -14.35 2.46
CA GLY A 237 -10.19 -15.49 1.66
C GLY A 237 -11.26 -16.40 1.06
N SER A 238 -12.53 -16.05 1.26
CA SER A 238 -13.68 -16.62 0.58
C SER A 238 -13.98 -15.81 -0.68
N ASN A 239 -13.97 -16.46 -1.84
CA ASN A 239 -14.49 -15.91 -3.08
C ASN A 239 -15.91 -15.35 -2.87
N ALA A 240 -16.03 -14.04 -2.62
CA ALA A 240 -17.31 -13.36 -2.67
C ALA A 240 -17.58 -13.02 -4.15
N ASN A 241 -18.28 -13.93 -4.82
CA ASN A 241 -18.98 -13.65 -6.09
C ASN A 241 -20.25 -12.84 -5.82
#